data_AF-A0A7R9WMG2-F1
#
_entry.id   AF-A0A7R9WMG2-F1
#
_cell.length_a   1.000
_cell.length_b   1.000
_cell.length_c   1.000
_cell.angle_alpha   90.00
_cell.angle_beta   90.00
_cell.angle_gamma   90.00
#
_symmetry.space_group_name_H-M   'P 1'
#
loop_
_entity.id
_entity.type
_entity.pdbx_description
1 polymer ?
#
loop_
_entity_poly.entity_id
_entity_poly.type
_entity_poly.pdbx_seq_one_letter_code
_entity_poly.pdbx_strand_id
1 'polypeptide(L)'
;QKRRLSIAVALLKRPTVLYLDEPTSGLDAASSSNIMAEITRVAKEERLIIICTIHQPSTKVYNNFDQVMLLSSGRVAFSGNVDEAVSYFGSIGHALPPATNPAEHFLDLVNSDFSGDQEVGLILDEWERQSGGGNRGLGQSSHHDSTHKDGTHENDANDGDDDDDDPQGIGAFRGTPVSMQIRIMFRRHANLIMRDPILYLGRCFIFLFINVFFAFVYWRTRKNDFDQIFSKMWIQIWFVAVPSNMGVVAVYA
;
A
#
# COMPACT_ATOMS: atom_id res chain seq x y z
N GLN A 1 -12.44 5.83 -5.71
CA GLN A 1 -13.07 4.62 -5.13
C GLN A 1 -12.12 3.42 -5.03
N LYS A 2 -11.33 3.08 -6.06
CA LYS A 2 -10.35 1.97 -6.01
C LYS A 2 -9.35 2.05 -4.83
N ARG A 3 -8.82 3.25 -4.54
CA ARG A 3 -7.91 3.49 -3.39
C ARG A 3 -8.57 3.16 -2.05
N ARG A 4 -9.79 3.65 -1.80
CA ARG A 4 -10.57 3.34 -0.59
C ARG A 4 -10.77 1.84 -0.38
N LEU A 5 -11.07 1.09 -1.47
CA LEU A 5 -11.19 -0.36 -1.40
C LEU A 5 -9.85 -1.03 -1.03
N SER A 6 -8.73 -0.57 -1.61
CA SER A 6 -7.41 -1.11 -1.28
C SER A 6 -7.05 -0.92 0.20
N ILE A 7 -7.34 0.27 0.75
CA ILE A 7 -7.12 0.57 2.17
C ILE A 7 -8.02 -0.30 3.04
N ALA A 8 -9.31 -0.42 2.71
CA ALA A 8 -10.25 -1.29 3.42
C ALA A 8 -9.77 -2.75 3.43
N VAL A 9 -9.27 -3.26 2.30
CA VAL A 9 -8.71 -4.63 2.22
C VAL A 9 -7.47 -4.80 3.10
N ALA A 10 -6.63 -3.77 3.24
CA ALA A 10 -5.50 -3.79 4.17
C ALA A 10 -5.96 -3.80 5.63
N LEU A 11 -6.98 -3.00 5.97
CA LEU A 11 -7.57 -2.90 7.30
C LEU A 11 -8.28 -4.19 7.74
N LEU A 12 -8.81 -5.00 6.81
CA LEU A 12 -9.40 -6.31 7.13
C LEU A 12 -8.43 -7.25 7.86
N LYS A 13 -7.11 -7.02 7.73
CA LYS A 13 -6.10 -7.79 8.43
C LYS A 13 -5.85 -7.35 9.87
N ARG A 14 -6.51 -6.28 10.34
CA ARG A 14 -6.25 -5.63 11.64
C ARG A 14 -4.75 -5.46 11.91
N PRO A 15 -4.01 -4.77 11.01
CA PRO A 15 -2.58 -4.52 11.24
C PRO A 15 -2.40 -3.63 12.47
N THR A 16 -1.25 -3.63 13.13
CA THR A 16 -0.92 -2.61 14.15
C THR A 16 -0.32 -1.36 13.52
N VAL A 17 0.37 -1.52 12.38
CA VAL A 17 1.00 -0.46 11.60
C VAL A 17 0.56 -0.55 10.14
N LEU A 18 0.11 0.56 9.56
CA LEU A 18 -0.33 0.66 8.17
C LEU A 18 0.55 1.67 7.41
N TYR A 19 1.21 1.19 6.36
CA TYR A 19 1.97 2.02 5.44
C TYR A 19 1.13 2.39 4.23
N LEU A 20 1.05 3.68 3.90
CA LEU A 20 0.30 4.20 2.77
C LEU A 20 1.20 5.05 1.86
N ASP A 21 1.49 4.55 0.68
CA ASP A 21 2.24 5.30 -0.32
C ASP A 21 1.31 6.17 -1.17
N GLU A 22 1.49 7.49 -1.07
CA GLU A 22 0.71 8.54 -1.74
C GLU A 22 -0.81 8.30 -1.79
N PRO A 23 -1.50 8.20 -0.64
CA PRO A 23 -2.92 7.86 -0.58
C PRO A 23 -3.84 8.90 -1.24
N THR A 24 -3.36 10.14 -1.39
CA THR A 24 -4.08 11.28 -1.98
C THR A 24 -3.79 11.48 -3.47
N SER A 25 -2.91 10.67 -4.08
CA SER A 25 -2.52 10.83 -5.49
C SER A 25 -3.69 10.53 -6.45
N GLY A 26 -3.91 11.44 -7.41
CA GLY A 26 -4.99 11.34 -8.40
C GLY A 26 -6.39 11.64 -7.85
N LEU A 27 -6.50 12.33 -6.71
CA LEU A 27 -7.76 12.78 -6.11
C LEU A 27 -7.81 14.30 -6.04
N ASP A 28 -9.01 14.86 -6.13
CA ASP A 28 -9.25 16.28 -5.87
C ASP A 28 -9.07 16.61 -4.38
N ALA A 29 -8.82 17.88 -4.06
CA ALA A 29 -8.52 18.32 -2.70
C ALA A 29 -9.61 17.95 -1.68
N ALA A 30 -10.90 18.00 -2.07
CA ALA A 30 -12.00 17.66 -1.19
C ALA A 30 -12.07 16.15 -0.92
N SER A 31 -11.96 15.32 -1.97
CA SER A 31 -11.92 13.86 -1.81
C SER A 31 -10.71 13.40 -0.99
N SER A 32 -9.54 14.01 -1.19
CA SER A 32 -8.33 13.73 -0.41
C SER A 32 -8.51 14.04 1.06
N SER A 33 -9.08 15.21 1.39
CA SER A 33 -9.38 15.58 2.78
C SER A 33 -10.36 14.59 3.43
N ASN A 34 -11.41 14.18 2.73
CA ASN A 34 -12.39 13.22 3.26
C ASN A 34 -11.78 11.84 3.47
N ILE A 35 -10.92 11.38 2.55
CA ILE A 35 -10.24 10.09 2.69
C ILE A 35 -9.27 10.11 3.87
N MET A 36 -8.46 11.16 4.01
CA MET A 36 -7.52 11.28 5.12
C MET A 36 -8.24 11.38 6.46
N ALA A 37 -9.33 12.16 6.55
CA ALA A 37 -10.14 12.23 7.77
C ALA A 37 -10.70 10.85 8.18
N GLU A 38 -11.16 10.06 7.22
CA GLU A 38 -11.69 8.72 7.48
C GLU A 38 -10.58 7.75 7.90
N ILE A 39 -9.40 7.83 7.27
CA ILE A 39 -8.23 7.03 7.65
C ILE A 39 -7.80 7.36 9.08
N THR A 40 -7.72 8.65 9.43
CA THR A 40 -7.40 9.11 10.79
C THR A 40 -8.46 8.66 11.81
N ARG A 41 -9.74 8.69 11.43
CA ARG A 41 -10.84 8.19 12.28
C ARG A 41 -10.67 6.72 12.60
N VAL A 42 -10.47 5.89 11.57
CA VAL A 42 -10.24 4.44 11.74
C VAL A 42 -8.98 4.17 12.53
N ALA A 43 -7.91 4.96 12.33
CA ALA A 43 -6.67 4.83 13.10
C ALA A 43 -6.90 5.00 14.61
N LYS A 44 -7.72 5.98 14.99
CA LYS A 44 -8.05 6.26 16.39
C LYS A 44 -8.96 5.19 16.99
N GLU A 45 -9.97 4.74 16.24
CA GLU A 45 -10.90 3.69 16.68
C GLU A 45 -10.19 2.35 16.90
N GLU A 46 -9.29 1.95 16.00
CA GLU A 46 -8.62 0.65 15.99
C GLU A 46 -7.19 0.68 16.59
N ARG A 47 -6.77 1.83 17.16
CA ARG A 47 -5.41 2.06 17.72
C ARG A 47 -4.28 1.70 16.74
N LEU A 48 -4.41 2.15 15.50
CA LEU A 48 -3.47 1.87 14.41
C LEU A 48 -2.44 2.99 14.28
N ILE A 49 -1.19 2.62 14.05
CA ILE A 49 -0.15 3.56 13.62
C ILE A 49 -0.21 3.67 12.09
N ILE A 50 -0.32 4.88 11.56
CA ILE A 50 -0.35 5.12 10.12
C ILE A 50 0.85 5.94 9.71
N ILE A 51 1.60 5.44 8.73
CA ILE A 51 2.74 6.12 8.13
C ILE A 51 2.41 6.31 6.66
N CYS A 52 2.41 7.56 6.19
CA CYS A 52 2.10 7.86 4.80
C CYS A 52 3.04 8.89 4.18
N THR A 53 3.28 8.74 2.88
CA THR A 53 3.96 9.72 2.03
C THR A 53 2.92 10.59 1.34
N ILE A 54 3.09 11.91 1.33
CA ILE A 54 2.21 12.83 0.59
C ILE A 54 3.07 13.84 -0.14
N HIS A 55 2.93 13.87 -1.47
CA HIS A 55 3.70 14.74 -2.34
C HIS A 55 3.40 16.23 -2.08
N GLN A 56 2.13 16.61 -1.90
CA GLN A 56 1.71 17.99 -1.60
C GLN A 56 0.38 17.99 -0.83
N PRO A 57 0.38 18.04 0.52
CA PRO A 57 -0.86 18.04 1.29
C PRO A 57 -1.51 19.43 1.27
N SER A 58 -2.84 19.45 1.17
CA SER A 58 -3.60 20.68 1.43
C SER A 58 -3.53 21.03 2.92
N THR A 59 -3.73 22.30 3.27
CA THR A 59 -3.69 22.78 4.66
C THR A 59 -4.62 21.99 5.59
N LYS A 60 -5.79 21.58 5.10
CA LYS A 60 -6.74 20.74 5.85
C LYS A 60 -6.17 19.36 6.18
N VAL A 61 -5.44 18.76 5.25
CA VAL A 61 -4.81 17.45 5.45
C VAL A 61 -3.60 17.59 6.36
N TYR A 62 -2.78 18.63 6.15
CA TYR A 62 -1.60 18.91 6.97
C TYR A 62 -1.94 19.05 8.46
N ASN A 63 -2.98 19.83 8.78
CA ASN A 63 -3.41 20.05 10.17
C ASN A 63 -4.00 18.82 10.86
N ASN A 64 -4.28 17.74 10.11
CA ASN A 64 -4.81 16.49 10.67
C ASN A 64 -3.71 15.48 11.05
N PHE A 65 -2.44 15.77 10.77
CA PHE A 65 -1.32 14.92 11.16
C PHE A 65 -0.90 15.19 12.61
N ASP A 66 -0.52 14.14 13.31
CA ASP A 66 0.07 14.25 14.64
C ASP A 66 1.57 14.62 14.54
N GLN A 67 2.28 14.00 13.58
CA GLN A 67 3.70 14.21 13.32
C GLN A 67 3.98 14.38 11.83
N VAL A 68 5.00 15.17 11.51
CA VAL A 68 5.49 15.39 10.15
C VAL A 68 6.99 15.15 10.08
N MET A 69 7.43 14.51 9.00
CA MET A 69 8.83 14.34 8.65
C MET A 69 9.05 14.90 7.25
N LEU A 70 9.98 15.86 7.13
CA LEU A 70 10.39 16.47 5.88
C LEU A 70 11.74 15.88 5.47
N LEU A 71 11.80 15.40 4.22
CA LEU A 71 12.96 14.75 3.65
C LEU A 71 13.39 15.51 2.39
N SER A 72 14.69 15.75 2.25
CA SER A 72 15.29 16.31 1.05
C SER A 72 16.61 15.63 0.75
N SER A 73 16.82 15.22 -0.50
CA SER A 73 18.04 14.53 -0.97
C SER A 73 18.51 13.36 -0.07
N GLY A 74 17.55 12.62 0.52
CA GLY A 74 17.83 11.50 1.41
C GLY A 74 18.20 11.88 2.86
N ARG A 75 18.21 13.17 3.21
CA ARG A 75 18.45 13.68 4.56
C ARG A 75 17.15 14.23 5.16
N VAL A 76 17.05 14.21 6.49
CA VAL A 76 15.90 14.76 7.22
C VAL A 76 16.12 16.26 7.43
N ALA A 77 15.16 17.07 7.00
CA ALA A 77 15.15 18.51 7.25
C ALA A 77 14.40 18.89 8.53
N PHE A 78 13.41 18.10 8.90
CA PHE A 78 12.63 18.26 10.13
C PHE A 78 11.90 16.94 10.44
N SER A 79 11.78 16.59 11.72
CA SER A 79 10.91 15.50 12.18
C SER A 79 10.38 15.83 13.56
N GLY A 80 9.07 15.95 13.70
CA GLY A 80 8.44 16.32 14.97
C GLY A 80 6.94 16.51 14.85
N ASN A 81 6.35 17.13 15.86
CA ASN A 81 4.92 17.44 15.84
C ASN A 81 4.63 18.54 14.81
N VAL A 82 3.43 18.53 14.24
CA VAL A 82 3.02 19.52 13.22
C VAL A 82 3.13 20.96 13.72
N ASP A 83 2.79 21.20 14.98
CA ASP A 83 2.85 22.52 15.62
C ASP A 83 4.30 23.01 15.84
N GLU A 84 5.24 22.09 16.02
CA GLU A 84 6.66 22.40 16.24
C GLU A 84 7.34 22.84 14.94
N ALA A 85 6.85 22.38 13.78
CA ALA A 85 7.43 22.71 12.48
C ALA A 85 7.47 24.23 12.26
N VAL A 86 6.36 24.93 12.52
CA VAL A 86 6.28 26.39 12.32
C VAL A 86 7.28 27.12 13.24
N SER A 87 7.40 26.68 14.48
CA SER A 87 8.32 27.27 15.46
C SER A 87 9.79 27.02 15.08
N TYR A 88 10.10 25.81 14.61
CA TYR A 88 11.43 25.43 14.15
C TYR A 88 11.87 26.26 12.94
N PHE A 89 11.08 26.28 11.86
CA PHE A 89 11.40 27.04 10.66
C PHE A 89 11.48 28.55 10.94
N GLY A 90 10.66 29.07 11.86
CA GLY A 90 10.79 30.44 12.34
C GLY A 90 12.12 30.72 13.08
N SER A 91 12.63 29.77 13.86
CA SER A 91 13.89 29.93 14.61
C SER A 91 15.14 29.97 13.73
N ILE A 92 15.10 29.30 12.57
CA ILE A 92 16.18 29.30 11.58
C ILE A 92 16.06 30.44 10.56
N GLY A 93 15.11 31.37 10.75
CA GLY A 93 14.93 32.56 9.90
C GLY A 93 13.93 32.40 8.76
N HIS A 94 13.27 31.25 8.64
CA HIS A 94 12.25 30.96 7.62
C HIS A 94 10.83 31.00 8.21
N ALA A 95 10.41 32.20 8.64
CA ALA A 95 9.08 32.40 9.19
C ALA A 95 7.98 32.17 8.13
N LEU A 96 6.87 31.56 8.55
CA LEU A 96 5.73 31.29 7.69
C LEU A 96 5.04 32.61 7.25
N PRO A 97 4.90 32.89 5.94
CA PRO A 97 4.16 34.04 5.45
C PRO A 97 2.65 33.96 5.78
N PRO A 98 1.97 35.11 5.97
CA PRO A 98 0.55 35.12 6.27
C PRO A 98 -0.28 34.56 5.11
N ALA A 99 -1.28 33.73 5.44
CA ALA A 99 -2.19 33.10 4.49
C ALA A 99 -1.56 32.10 3.50
N THR A 100 -0.34 31.63 3.76
CA THR A 100 0.31 30.56 2.98
C THR A 100 0.07 29.19 3.61
N ASN A 101 0.00 28.15 2.77
CA ASN A 101 -0.09 26.77 3.23
C ASN A 101 1.26 26.37 3.88
N PRO A 102 1.30 26.00 5.18
CA PRO A 102 2.54 25.65 5.85
C PRO A 102 3.29 24.50 5.17
N ALA A 103 2.56 23.47 4.74
CA ALA A 103 3.16 22.31 4.10
C ALA A 103 3.85 22.66 2.78
N GLU A 104 3.24 23.53 1.98
CA GLU A 104 3.78 23.98 0.70
C GLU A 104 5.02 24.83 0.92
N HIS A 105 4.95 25.79 1.85
CA HIS A 105 6.09 26.61 2.23
C HIS A 105 7.29 25.78 2.71
N PHE A 106 7.07 24.78 3.58
CA PHE A 106 8.16 23.92 4.04
C PHE A 106 8.70 23.02 2.93
N LEU A 107 7.84 22.51 2.04
CA LEU A 107 8.28 21.72 0.89
C LEU A 107 9.12 22.55 -0.08
N ASP A 108 8.74 23.79 -0.33
CA ASP A 108 9.50 24.70 -1.20
C ASP A 108 10.88 25.01 -0.60
N LEU A 109 10.96 25.26 0.71
CA LEU A 109 12.22 25.51 1.41
C LEU A 109 13.19 24.34 1.38
N VAL A 110 12.69 23.10 1.43
CA VAL A 110 13.55 21.91 1.41
C VAL A 110 13.81 21.41 0.00
N ASN A 111 13.23 22.04 -1.03
CA ASN A 111 13.41 21.63 -2.42
C ASN A 111 14.58 22.40 -3.06
N SER A 112 15.58 21.64 -3.52
CA SER A 112 16.79 22.14 -4.20
C SER A 112 16.47 22.98 -5.44
N ASP A 113 15.37 22.67 -6.13
CA ASP A 113 15.01 23.32 -7.39
C ASP A 113 14.50 24.75 -7.20
N PHE A 114 13.98 25.09 -6.01
CA PHE A 114 13.36 26.39 -5.72
C PHE A 114 14.23 27.29 -4.84
N SER A 115 14.82 26.75 -3.77
CA SER A 115 15.65 27.50 -2.81
C SER A 115 17.15 27.48 -3.13
N GLY A 116 17.58 26.63 -4.06
CA GLY A 116 18.99 26.45 -4.42
C GLY A 116 19.74 25.56 -3.43
N ASP A 117 20.64 24.73 -3.95
CA ASP A 117 21.32 23.65 -3.21
C ASP A 117 22.02 24.09 -1.91
N GLN A 118 22.54 25.32 -1.87
CA GLN A 118 23.25 25.85 -0.70
C GLN A 118 22.31 26.13 0.48
N GLU A 119 21.13 26.71 0.23
CA GLU A 119 20.18 27.05 1.28
C GLU A 119 19.58 25.78 1.90
N VAL A 120 19.20 24.82 1.06
CA VAL A 120 18.71 23.50 1.50
C VAL A 120 19.79 22.77 2.30
N GLY A 121 21.05 22.84 1.88
CA GLY A 121 22.18 22.27 2.62
C GLY A 121 22.30 22.82 4.04
N LEU A 122 22.16 24.13 4.22
CA LEU A 122 22.21 24.78 5.55
C LEU A 122 21.06 24.33 6.46
N ILE A 123 19.84 24.20 5.92
CA ILE A 123 18.68 23.72 6.69
C ILE A 123 18.90 22.28 7.16
N LEU A 124 19.41 21.42 6.27
CA LEU A 124 19.71 20.03 6.58
C LEU A 124 20.84 19.90 7.61
N ASP A 125 21.91 20.68 7.48
CA ASP A 125 23.04 20.68 8.41
C ASP A 125 22.63 21.20 9.79
N GLU A 126 21.77 22.23 9.85
CA GLU A 126 21.26 22.79 11.09
C GLU A 126 20.34 21.81 11.82
N TRP A 127 19.47 21.10 11.10
CA TRP A 127 18.66 20.04 11.69
C TRP A 127 19.52 18.90 12.23
N GLU A 128 20.54 18.47 11.48
CA GLU A 128 21.47 17.43 11.91
C GLU A 128 22.28 17.86 13.13
N ARG A 129 22.68 19.14 13.21
CA ARG A 129 23.35 19.71 14.38
C ARG A 129 22.45 19.72 15.62
N GLN A 130 21.19 20.09 15.47
CA GLN A 130 20.22 20.12 16.57
C GLN A 130 19.77 18.71 17.00
N SER A 131 19.69 17.78 16.06
CA SER A 131 19.23 16.39 16.29
C SER A 131 20.36 15.46 16.73
N GLY A 132 21.59 15.68 16.26
CA GLY A 132 22.77 14.85 16.56
C GLY A 132 23.31 15.05 17.98
N GLY A 133 22.94 16.14 18.67
CA GLY A 133 23.35 16.41 20.05
C GLY A 133 22.51 15.71 21.13
N GLY A 134 21.39 15.11 20.76
CA GLY A 134 20.52 14.45 21.72
C GLY A 134 19.59 13.49 21.00
N ASN A 135 19.64 12.23 21.40
CA ASN A 135 18.78 11.13 21.01
C ASN A 135 17.28 11.46 21.26
N ARG A 136 16.70 12.37 20.48
CA ARG A 136 15.29 12.78 20.49
C ARG A 136 14.52 12.10 19.35
N GLY A 137 14.94 10.88 19.00
CA GLY A 137 14.17 10.03 18.10
C GLY A 137 12.92 9.49 18.82
N LEU A 138 11.74 9.90 18.36
CA LEU A 138 10.52 9.08 18.35
C LEU A 138 9.98 8.55 19.70
N GLY A 139 10.18 9.24 20.82
CA GLY A 139 9.70 8.73 22.12
C GLY A 139 9.46 9.80 23.18
N GLN A 140 8.40 10.60 23.03
CA GLN A 140 7.78 11.28 24.16
C GLN A 140 6.37 11.76 23.81
N SER A 141 5.43 10.82 23.70
CA SER A 141 4.02 11.15 23.94
C SER A 141 3.77 11.04 25.44
N SER A 142 3.65 12.20 26.10
CA SER A 142 3.25 12.32 27.49
C SER A 142 1.81 11.81 27.65
N HIS A 143 1.66 10.62 28.22
CA HIS A 143 0.38 10.13 28.71
C HIS A 143 -0.11 11.03 29.84
N HIS A 144 -1.20 11.75 29.57
CA HIS A 144 -1.96 12.50 30.56
C HIS A 144 -2.83 11.50 31.34
N ASP A 145 -2.32 11.01 32.46
CA ASP A 145 -3.06 10.17 33.40
C ASP A 145 -3.85 11.06 34.37
N SER A 146 -5.16 11.19 34.13
CA SER A 146 -6.10 11.78 35.07
C SER A 146 -6.78 10.68 35.87
N THR A 147 -6.22 10.43 37.05
CA THR A 147 -6.80 9.69 38.16
C THR A 147 -8.26 10.11 38.43
N HIS A 148 -9.20 9.18 38.22
CA HIS A 148 -10.51 9.19 38.85
C HIS A 148 -10.57 8.07 39.90
N LYS A 149 -10.62 8.46 41.17
CA LYS A 149 -10.96 7.61 42.32
C LYS A 149 -12.45 7.78 42.64
N ASP A 150 -13.20 6.69 42.62
CA ASP A 150 -14.39 6.37 43.46
C ASP A 150 -15.00 5.08 42.86
N GLY A 151 -15.46 4.05 43.56
CA GLY A 151 -15.58 3.70 44.96
C GLY A 151 -16.18 2.27 45.01
N THR A 152 -15.79 1.49 46.02
CA THR A 152 -16.49 0.33 46.63
C THR A 152 -17.56 -0.42 45.83
N HIS A 153 -17.32 -1.72 45.57
CA HIS A 153 -18.23 -2.82 45.95
C HIS A 153 -17.47 -4.15 46.02
N GLU A 154 -17.62 -4.83 47.16
CA GLU A 154 -17.07 -6.15 47.51
C GLU A 154 -17.88 -7.31 46.91
N ASN A 155 -17.17 -8.45 46.78
CA ASN A 155 -17.60 -9.86 46.73
C ASN A 155 -18.31 -10.39 45.48
N ASP A 156 -17.66 -11.31 44.76
CA ASP A 156 -17.87 -12.76 45.01
C ASP A 156 -16.84 -13.62 44.26
N ALA A 157 -16.45 -14.70 44.93
CA ALA A 157 -15.47 -15.69 44.50
C ALA A 157 -16.04 -16.69 43.48
N ASN A 158 -15.29 -16.96 42.39
CA ASN A 158 -15.23 -18.24 41.68
C ASN A 158 -14.11 -18.15 40.62
N ASP A 159 -12.94 -18.75 40.82
CA ASP A 159 -12.56 -20.13 40.47
C ASP A 159 -11.62 -20.11 39.25
N GLY A 160 -10.57 -20.92 39.31
CA GLY A 160 -9.30 -20.70 38.62
C GLY A 160 -9.30 -20.81 37.09
N ASP A 161 -8.39 -20.06 36.48
CA ASP A 161 -7.38 -20.59 35.56
C ASP A 161 -6.36 -19.45 35.33
N ASP A 162 -5.19 -19.59 35.96
CA ASP A 162 -3.97 -18.91 35.53
C ASP A 162 -3.57 -19.55 34.20
N ASP A 163 -3.67 -18.83 33.07
CA ASP A 163 -2.79 -19.01 31.90
C ASP A 163 -2.98 -17.85 30.90
N ASP A 164 -1.88 -17.11 30.72
CA ASP A 164 -1.48 -16.30 29.57
C ASP A 164 -2.24 -14.99 29.22
N ASP A 165 -1.88 -13.92 29.92
CA ASP A 165 -1.84 -12.55 29.37
C ASP A 165 -0.76 -12.47 28.26
N ASP A 166 -1.13 -12.87 27.03
CA ASP A 166 -0.30 -12.65 25.84
C ASP A 166 -0.30 -11.14 25.49
N PRO A 167 0.84 -10.44 25.52
CA PRO A 167 0.88 -9.02 25.17
C PRO A 167 0.46 -8.85 23.70
N GLN A 168 -0.62 -8.09 23.52
CA GLN A 168 -1.16 -7.64 22.23
C GLN A 168 -0.04 -7.14 21.29
N GLY A 169 0.44 -8.01 20.41
CA GLY A 169 1.53 -7.70 19.51
C GLY A 169 1.68 -8.76 18.42
N ILE A 170 1.38 -8.37 17.18
CA ILE A 170 1.47 -9.20 15.96
C ILE A 170 0.50 -10.39 16.00
N GLY A 171 -0.75 -10.11 15.64
CA GLY A 171 -1.80 -11.12 15.49
C GLY A 171 -1.28 -12.35 14.75
N ALA A 172 -1.19 -13.46 15.49
CA ALA A 172 -0.86 -14.77 14.97
C ALA A 172 -1.93 -15.19 13.97
N PHE A 173 -1.71 -14.84 12.70
CA PHE A 173 -2.56 -15.28 11.60
C PHE A 173 -2.41 -16.80 11.49
N ARG A 174 -3.40 -17.53 12.00
CA ARG A 174 -3.57 -18.95 11.75
C ARG A 174 -3.77 -19.11 10.24
N GLY A 175 -2.71 -19.45 9.53
CA GLY A 175 -2.71 -19.56 8.07
C GLY A 175 -3.83 -20.49 7.60
N THR A 176 -4.67 -20.02 6.68
CA THR A 176 -5.69 -20.88 6.08
C THR A 176 -5.01 -21.99 5.28
N PRO A 177 -5.55 -23.22 5.27
CA PRO A 177 -4.93 -24.33 4.56
C PRO A 177 -4.88 -24.06 3.05
N VAL A 178 -3.79 -24.49 2.40
CA VAL A 178 -3.51 -24.23 0.97
C VAL A 178 -4.66 -24.70 0.06
N SER A 179 -5.32 -25.82 0.40
CA SER A 179 -6.48 -26.32 -0.35
C SER A 179 -7.66 -25.34 -0.37
N MET A 180 -7.90 -24.65 0.74
CA MET A 180 -8.92 -23.62 0.85
C MET A 180 -8.53 -22.37 0.06
N GLN A 181 -7.26 -21.96 0.13
CA GLN A 181 -6.75 -20.84 -0.66
C GLN A 181 -6.90 -21.10 -2.17
N ILE A 182 -6.51 -22.28 -2.64
CA ILE A 182 -6.66 -22.70 -4.04
C ILE A 182 -8.14 -22.65 -4.46
N ARG A 183 -9.05 -23.19 -3.63
CA ARG A 183 -10.50 -23.16 -3.93
C ARG A 183 -11.04 -21.74 -4.01
N ILE A 184 -10.63 -20.85 -3.11
CA ILE A 184 -11.04 -19.44 -3.10
C ILE A 184 -10.51 -18.72 -4.34
N MET A 185 -9.22 -18.90 -4.66
CA MET A 185 -8.60 -18.30 -5.83
C MET A 185 -9.26 -18.79 -7.12
N PHE A 186 -9.55 -20.09 -7.23
CA PHE A 186 -10.25 -20.66 -8.38
C PHE A 186 -11.66 -20.10 -8.53
N ARG A 187 -12.44 -20.04 -7.43
CA ARG A 187 -13.80 -19.46 -7.45
C ARG A 187 -13.77 -17.99 -7.85
N ARG A 188 -12.81 -17.21 -7.33
CA ARG A 188 -12.63 -15.79 -7.69
C ARG A 188 -12.26 -15.65 -9.16
N HIS A 189 -11.34 -16.47 -9.65
CA HIS A 189 -10.89 -16.43 -11.04
C HIS A 189 -12.01 -16.85 -12.00
N ALA A 190 -12.77 -17.90 -11.69
CA ALA A 190 -13.94 -18.31 -12.46
C ALA A 190 -15.00 -17.20 -12.55
N ASN A 191 -15.24 -16.49 -11.45
CA ASN A 191 -16.18 -15.36 -11.44
C ASN A 191 -15.67 -14.20 -12.32
N LEU A 192 -14.37 -13.89 -12.29
CA LEU A 192 -13.77 -12.89 -13.18
C LEU A 192 -13.89 -13.29 -14.66
N ILE A 193 -13.64 -14.56 -15.00
CA ILE A 193 -13.81 -15.10 -16.35
C ILE A 193 -15.26 -14.94 -16.83
N MET A 194 -16.23 -15.27 -15.97
CA MET A 194 -17.65 -15.17 -16.31
C MET A 194 -18.11 -13.72 -16.53
N ARG A 195 -17.46 -12.74 -15.88
CA ARG A 195 -17.82 -11.32 -16.01
C ARG A 195 -17.23 -10.63 -17.23
N ASP A 196 -16.10 -11.11 -17.75
CA ASP A 196 -15.49 -10.59 -18.97
C ASP A 196 -15.32 -11.71 -20.03
N PRO A 197 -16.43 -12.12 -20.67
CA PRO A 197 -16.40 -13.23 -21.62
C PRO A 197 -15.69 -12.89 -22.94
N ILE A 198 -15.49 -11.61 -23.26
CA ILE A 198 -15.03 -11.19 -24.60
C ILE A 198 -13.59 -11.66 -24.86
N LEU A 199 -12.69 -11.44 -23.89
CA LEU A 199 -11.30 -11.85 -24.01
C LEU A 199 -11.17 -13.38 -24.12
N TYR A 200 -11.96 -14.12 -23.33
CA TYR A 200 -11.91 -15.59 -23.32
C TYR A 200 -12.60 -16.21 -24.53
N LEU A 201 -13.70 -15.62 -24.99
CA LEU A 201 -14.39 -16.05 -26.20
C LEU A 201 -13.50 -15.84 -27.43
N GLY A 202 -12.81 -14.70 -27.52
CA GLY A 202 -11.81 -14.44 -28.55
C GLY A 202 -10.69 -15.47 -28.56
N ARG A 203 -10.18 -15.86 -27.37
CA ARG A 203 -9.20 -16.95 -27.24
C ARG A 203 -9.76 -18.29 -27.72
N CYS A 204 -10.98 -18.65 -27.34
CA CYS A 204 -11.65 -19.88 -27.80
C CYS A 204 -11.78 -19.92 -29.33
N PHE A 205 -12.14 -18.79 -29.96
CA PHE A 205 -12.22 -18.69 -31.41
C PHE A 205 -10.87 -18.86 -32.10
N ILE A 206 -9.82 -18.19 -31.61
CA ILE A 206 -8.46 -18.32 -32.17
C ILE A 206 -7.96 -19.77 -32.04
N PHE A 207 -8.17 -20.40 -30.89
CA PHE A 207 -7.80 -21.80 -30.71
C PHE A 207 -8.57 -22.72 -31.64
N LEU A 208 -9.89 -22.57 -31.74
CA LEU A 208 -10.69 -23.37 -32.65
C LEU A 208 -10.20 -23.23 -34.09
N PHE A 209 -9.93 -22.01 -34.55
CA PHE A 209 -9.47 -21.74 -35.90
C PHE A 209 -8.10 -22.37 -36.19
N ILE A 210 -7.13 -22.19 -35.30
CA ILE A 210 -5.79 -22.79 -35.42
C ILE A 210 -5.88 -24.32 -35.42
N ASN A 211 -6.70 -24.91 -34.53
CA ASN A 211 -6.87 -26.35 -34.46
C ASN A 211 -7.51 -26.92 -35.74
N VAL A 212 -8.53 -26.26 -36.28
CA VAL A 212 -9.16 -26.67 -37.55
C VAL A 212 -8.19 -26.54 -38.71
N PHE A 213 -7.40 -25.46 -38.78
CA PHE A 213 -6.38 -25.28 -39.81
C PHE A 213 -5.36 -26.42 -39.81
N PHE A 214 -4.77 -26.74 -38.65
CA PHE A 214 -3.79 -27.83 -38.54
C PHE A 214 -4.41 -29.21 -38.75
N ALA A 215 -5.65 -29.44 -38.29
CA ALA A 215 -6.37 -30.68 -38.56
C ALA A 215 -6.59 -30.88 -40.07
N PHE A 216 -6.92 -29.81 -40.80
CA PHE A 216 -7.06 -29.85 -42.25
C PHE A 216 -5.73 -30.12 -42.96
N VAL A 217 -4.64 -29.47 -42.52
CA VAL A 217 -3.28 -29.73 -43.05
C VAL A 217 -2.87 -31.19 -42.81
N TYR A 218 -3.13 -31.73 -41.62
CA TYR A 218 -2.85 -33.12 -41.29
C TYR A 218 -3.67 -34.08 -42.15
N TRP A 219 -4.96 -33.81 -42.33
CA TRP A 219 -5.84 -34.61 -43.18
C TRP A 219 -5.34 -34.68 -44.61
N ARG A 220 -4.93 -33.55 -45.19
CA ARG A 220 -4.47 -33.48 -46.58
C ARG A 220 -3.10 -34.15 -46.80
N THR A 221 -2.23 -34.09 -45.80
CA THR A 221 -0.86 -34.65 -45.86
C THR A 221 -0.80 -36.13 -45.47
N ARG A 222 -1.94 -36.76 -45.18
CA ARG A 222 -2.02 -38.17 -44.76
C ARG A 222 -1.66 -39.12 -45.92
N LYS A 223 -0.40 -39.54 -45.96
CA LYS A 223 0.06 -40.75 -46.68
C LYS A 223 0.59 -41.78 -45.67
N ASN A 224 0.39 -43.07 -45.92
CA ASN A 224 0.81 -44.14 -45.01
C ASN A 224 2.28 -44.55 -45.25
N ASP A 225 3.19 -43.58 -45.32
CA ASP A 225 4.62 -43.81 -45.51
C ASP A 225 5.38 -43.71 -44.18
N PHE A 226 6.39 -44.57 -44.01
CA PHE A 226 7.17 -44.69 -42.78
C PHE A 226 8.06 -43.45 -42.53
N ASP A 227 8.60 -42.83 -43.58
CA ASP A 227 9.46 -41.64 -43.48
C ASP A 227 8.74 -40.40 -42.92
N GLN A 228 7.41 -40.39 -42.93
CA GLN A 228 6.62 -39.25 -42.47
C GLN A 228 6.31 -39.30 -40.96
N ILE A 229 6.69 -40.35 -40.24
CA ILE A 229 6.35 -40.53 -38.82
C ILE A 229 6.95 -39.40 -37.96
N PHE A 230 8.22 -39.04 -38.18
CA PHE A 230 8.89 -37.98 -37.42
C PHE A 230 8.24 -36.61 -37.68
N SER A 231 7.99 -36.27 -38.94
CA SER A 231 7.32 -35.02 -39.32
C SER A 231 5.89 -34.92 -38.77
N LYS A 232 5.17 -36.05 -38.68
CA LYS A 232 3.83 -36.12 -38.07
C LYS A 232 3.87 -35.95 -36.55
N MET A 233 4.81 -36.59 -35.86
CA MET A 233 5.02 -36.38 -34.42
C MET A 233 5.39 -34.92 -34.11
N TRP A 234 6.27 -34.32 -34.92
CA TRP A 234 6.66 -32.92 -34.79
C TRP A 234 5.46 -31.96 -34.94
N ILE A 235 4.60 -32.19 -35.94
CA ILE A 235 3.37 -31.42 -36.13
C ILE A 235 2.39 -31.61 -34.96
N GLN A 236 2.26 -32.82 -34.42
CA GLN A 236 1.40 -33.06 -33.25
C GLN A 236 1.92 -32.40 -31.98
N ILE A 237 3.23 -32.36 -31.78
CA ILE A 237 3.86 -31.61 -30.68
C ILE A 237 3.57 -30.12 -30.84
N TRP A 238 3.72 -29.54 -32.04
CA TRP A 238 3.38 -28.15 -32.31
C TRP A 238 1.88 -27.85 -32.12
N PHE A 239 1.00 -28.77 -32.51
CA PHE A 239 -0.44 -28.70 -32.32
C PHE A 239 -0.86 -28.61 -30.85
N VAL A 240 -0.16 -29.29 -29.95
CA VAL A 240 -0.41 -29.21 -28.50
C VAL A 240 0.33 -28.03 -27.88
N ALA A 241 1.61 -27.86 -28.21
CA ALA A 241 2.48 -26.90 -27.53
C ALA A 241 2.16 -25.44 -27.88
N VAL A 242 1.90 -25.08 -29.13
CA VAL A 242 1.72 -23.66 -29.49
C VAL A 242 0.42 -23.09 -28.93
N PRO A 243 -0.73 -23.77 -29.04
CA PRO A 243 -1.95 -23.31 -28.41
C PRO A 243 -1.82 -23.19 -26.89
N SER A 244 -1.20 -24.16 -26.23
CA SER A 244 -0.99 -24.12 -24.78
C SER A 244 -0.07 -22.97 -24.34
N ASN A 245 0.93 -22.61 -25.13
CA ASN A 245 1.88 -21.53 -24.81
C ASN A 245 1.38 -20.13 -25.22
N MET A 246 0.52 -20.00 -26.24
CA MET A 246 -0.04 -18.69 -26.64
C MET A 246 -0.95 -18.07 -25.56
N GLY A 247 -1.50 -18.87 -24.64
CA GLY A 247 -2.24 -18.36 -23.48
C GLY A 247 -1.37 -17.58 -22.48
N VAL A 248 -0.06 -17.84 -22.43
CA VAL A 248 0.88 -17.18 -21.49
C VAL A 248 1.28 -15.79 -21.98
N VAL A 249 1.38 -15.59 -23.30
CA VAL A 249 1.89 -14.34 -23.89
C VAL A 249 0.86 -13.21 -23.85
N ALA A 250 -0.43 -13.50 -23.97
CA ALA A 250 -1.50 -12.49 -23.98
C ALA A 250 -1.98 -12.04 -22.59
N VAL A 251 -1.30 -12.46 -21.52
CA VAL A 251 -1.56 -11.98 -20.13
C VAL A 251 -0.50 -10.95 -19.70
N TYR A 252 0.55 -10.76 -20.49
CA TYR A 252 1.68 -9.86 -20.20
C TYR A 252 1.86 -8.70 -21.20
N ALA A 253 0.87 -8.42 -22.05
CA ALA A 253 0.83 -7.25 -22.94
C ALA A 253 -0.48 -6.49 -22.73
#